data_AF-A0A8B7BBA8-F1
#
_entry.id   AF-A0A8B7BBA8-F1
#
_cell.length_a   1.000
_cell.length_b   1.000
_cell.length_c   1.000
_cell.angle_alpha   90.00
_cell.angle_beta   90.00
_cell.angle_gamma   90.00
#
_symmetry.space_group_name_H-M   'P 1'
#
loop_
_entity.id
_entity.type
_entity.pdbx_description
1 polymer ?
#
loop_
_entity_poly.entity_id
_entity_poly.type
_entity_poly.pdbx_seq_one_letter_code
_entity_poly.pdbx_strand_id
1 'polypeptide(L)'
;MIMVIQVSSQLHTPMYFFLSHLSFVDFCYSTIIVPKTLDNTINKDKPISFVGCIIQFYLFCTCVITEVILLAVMAYDRFVAICKPLLYMVIMSQKLCVELVSGCYLCGAVCSLIHTCLALEIPSYRSNVVNHFFCDLPPIFTLACSDVSINELLVNIVATVIEIIT
;
A
#
# COMPACT_ATOMS: atom_id res chain seq x y z
N MET A 1 -18.09 -3.01 4.04
CA MET A 1 -18.12 -3.15 5.52
C MET A 1 -18.36 -1.84 6.27
N ILE A 2 -17.82 -0.71 5.80
CA ILE A 2 -17.89 0.60 6.47
C ILE A 2 -19.33 0.98 6.91
N MET A 3 -20.32 0.84 6.02
CA MET A 3 -21.72 1.14 6.36
C MET A 3 -22.32 0.18 7.41
N VAL A 4 -21.88 -1.08 7.47
CA VAL A 4 -22.39 -2.06 8.45
C VAL A 4 -21.88 -1.73 9.86
N ILE A 5 -20.64 -1.25 9.97
CA ILE A 5 -20.03 -0.85 11.25
C ILE A 5 -20.69 0.43 11.78
N GLN A 6 -21.02 1.39 10.91
CA GLN A 6 -21.68 2.64 11.31
C GLN A 6 -23.12 2.44 11.80
N VAL A 7 -23.83 1.41 11.30
CA VAL A 7 -25.24 1.17 11.62
C VAL A 7 -25.41 0.34 12.90
N SER A 8 -24.41 -0.46 13.29
CA SER A 8 -24.51 -1.35 14.45
C SER A 8 -23.55 -0.93 15.57
N SER A 9 -24.11 -0.40 16.65
CA SER A 9 -23.37 0.01 17.84
C SER A 9 -22.61 -1.15 18.53
N GLN A 10 -23.04 -2.40 18.32
CA GLN A 10 -22.36 -3.60 18.82
C GLN A 10 -21.04 -3.89 18.07
N LEU A 11 -20.83 -3.29 16.90
CA LEU A 11 -19.62 -3.45 16.09
C LEU A 11 -18.59 -2.31 16.32
N HIS A 12 -18.82 -1.37 17.25
CA HIS A 12 -17.82 -0.35 17.60
C HIS A 12 -16.70 -0.91 18.50
N THR A 13 -16.01 -1.95 18.02
CA THR A 13 -14.81 -2.49 18.66
C THR A 13 -13.55 -2.05 17.92
N PRO A 14 -12.38 -2.00 18.59
CA PRO A 14 -11.10 -1.64 17.97
C PRO A 14 -10.81 -2.45 16.69
N MET A 15 -11.10 -3.75 16.70
CA MET A 15 -10.94 -4.61 15.53
C MET A 15 -11.76 -4.15 14.31
N TYR A 16 -13.04 -3.82 14.49
CA TYR A 16 -13.87 -3.35 13.36
C TYR A 16 -13.43 -1.97 12.86
N PHE A 17 -12.88 -1.12 13.74
CA PHE A 17 -12.26 0.13 13.32
C PHE A 17 -11.09 -0.12 12.36
N PHE A 18 -10.17 -1.03 12.68
CA PHE A 18 -9.07 -1.40 11.78
C PHE A 18 -9.59 -2.03 10.48
N LEU A 19 -10.59 -2.90 10.56
CA LEU A 19 -11.19 -3.58 9.40
C LEU A 19 -11.88 -2.59 8.44
N SER A 20 -12.45 -1.50 8.96
CA SER A 20 -13.00 -0.41 8.16
C SER A 20 -11.91 0.29 7.34
N HIS A 21 -10.75 0.55 7.95
CA HIS A 21 -9.60 1.13 7.28
C HIS A 21 -8.98 0.18 6.25
N LEU A 22 -8.89 -1.12 6.58
CA LEU A 22 -8.46 -2.16 5.64
C LEU A 22 -9.37 -2.17 4.40
N SER A 23 -10.69 -2.20 4.59
CA SER A 23 -11.66 -2.15 3.49
C SER A 23 -11.53 -0.90 2.62
N PHE A 24 -11.16 0.24 3.23
CA PHE A 24 -10.92 1.48 2.49
C PHE A 24 -9.63 1.37 1.64
N VAL A 25 -8.57 0.78 2.19
CA VAL A 25 -7.32 0.51 1.46
C VAL A 25 -7.58 -0.45 0.29
N ASP A 26 -8.35 -1.53 0.49
CA ASP A 26 -8.71 -2.48 -0.58
C ASP A 26 -9.49 -1.81 -1.71
N PHE A 27 -10.40 -0.89 -1.35
CA PHE A 27 -11.15 -0.11 -2.32
C PHE A 27 -10.24 0.84 -3.12
N CYS A 28 -9.33 1.53 -2.44
CA CYS A 28 -8.32 2.37 -3.09
C CYS A 28 -7.44 1.56 -4.04
N TYR A 29 -6.93 0.42 -3.57
CA TYR A 29 -6.12 -0.52 -4.35
C TYR A 29 -6.85 -0.97 -5.63
N SER A 30 -8.11 -1.41 -5.49
CA SER A 30 -8.96 -1.79 -6.62
C SER A 30 -9.18 -0.63 -7.59
N THR A 31 -9.40 0.58 -7.07
CA THR A 31 -9.61 1.79 -7.88
C THR A 31 -8.33 2.26 -8.58
N ILE A 32 -7.15 1.91 -8.08
CA ILE A 32 -5.88 2.24 -8.76
C ILE A 32 -5.64 1.28 -9.94
N ILE A 33 -6.01 0.01 -9.78
CA ILE A 33 -5.75 -1.07 -10.75
C ILE A 33 -6.81 -1.16 -11.84
N VAL A 34 -8.09 -1.16 -11.45
CA VAL A 34 -9.23 -1.49 -12.32
C VAL A 34 -9.46 -0.46 -13.43
N PRO A 35 -9.55 0.86 -13.19
CA PRO A 35 -9.87 1.80 -14.26
C PRO A 35 -8.75 1.89 -15.31
N LYS A 36 -7.49 1.68 -14.92
CA LYS A 36 -6.36 1.71 -15.87
C LYS A 36 -6.23 0.42 -16.68
N THR A 37 -6.46 -0.74 -16.07
CA THR A 37 -6.55 -2.00 -16.83
C THR A 37 -7.73 -1.97 -17.80
N LEU A 38 -8.89 -1.48 -17.36
CA LEU A 38 -10.11 -1.47 -18.17
C LEU A 38 -10.06 -0.46 -19.33
N ASP A 39 -9.59 0.78 -19.10
CA ASP A 39 -9.42 1.77 -20.19
C ASP A 39 -8.45 1.27 -21.26
N ASN A 40 -7.36 0.63 -20.83
CA ASN A 40 -6.32 0.21 -21.76
C ASN A 40 -6.76 -1.05 -22.56
N THR A 41 -7.57 -1.94 -21.96
CA THR A 41 -8.12 -3.13 -22.66
C THR A 41 -9.16 -2.74 -23.72
N ILE A 42 -9.92 -1.67 -23.48
CA ILE A 42 -10.97 -1.20 -24.39
C ILE A 42 -10.39 -0.36 -25.54
N ASN A 43 -9.36 0.46 -25.26
CA ASN A 43 -8.87 1.46 -26.22
C ASN A 43 -7.67 1.05 -27.10
N LYS A 44 -7.12 -0.17 -26.99
CA LYS A 44 -5.93 -0.64 -27.73
C LYS A 44 -4.80 0.40 -27.74
N ASP A 45 -3.91 0.30 -26.75
CA ASP A 45 -2.61 0.98 -26.69
C ASP A 45 -2.69 2.51 -26.56
N LYS A 46 -3.24 2.99 -25.45
CA LYS A 46 -2.93 4.36 -25.00
C LYS A 46 -1.72 4.31 -24.08
N PRO A 47 -0.54 4.78 -24.52
CA PRO A 47 0.64 4.78 -23.67
C PRO A 47 0.39 5.63 -22.42
N ILE A 48 0.65 5.05 -21.25
CA ILE A 48 0.58 5.78 -19.97
C ILE A 48 1.72 6.81 -19.95
N SER A 49 1.41 8.04 -19.55
CA SER A 49 2.44 9.06 -19.35
C SER A 49 3.37 8.63 -18.21
N PHE A 50 4.65 8.94 -18.33
CA PHE A 50 5.65 8.64 -17.29
C PHE A 50 5.22 9.15 -15.89
N VAL A 51 4.65 10.36 -15.83
CA VAL A 51 4.11 10.93 -14.58
C VAL A 51 2.92 10.10 -14.06
N GLY A 52 2.02 9.66 -14.94
CA GLY A 52 0.90 8.80 -14.57
C GLY A 52 1.33 7.41 -14.11
N CYS A 53 2.47 6.91 -14.59
CA CYS A 53 3.10 5.68 -14.16
C CYS A 53 3.64 5.79 -12.73
N ILE A 54 4.40 6.86 -12.46
CA ILE A 54 4.98 7.14 -11.13
C ILE A 54 3.89 7.32 -10.08
N ILE A 55 2.84 8.09 -10.38
CA ILE A 55 1.73 8.31 -9.44
C ILE A 55 1.01 7.00 -9.14
N GLN A 56 0.77 6.16 -10.16
CA GLN A 56 0.14 4.86 -9.95
C GLN A 56 0.99 3.94 -9.09
N PHE A 57 2.29 3.86 -9.37
CA PHE A 57 3.24 3.06 -8.60
C PHE A 57 3.32 3.51 -7.14
N TYR A 58 3.44 4.81 -6.90
CA TYR A 58 3.43 5.39 -5.55
C TYR A 58 2.16 5.03 -4.76
N LEU A 59 0.99 5.21 -5.38
CA LEU A 59 -0.30 4.92 -4.75
C LEU A 59 -0.47 3.42 -4.49
N PHE A 60 -0.03 2.57 -5.43
CA PHE A 60 -0.05 1.12 -5.29
C PHE A 60 0.81 0.66 -4.11
N CYS A 61 2.08 1.07 -4.07
CA CYS A 61 2.98 0.75 -2.96
C CYS A 61 2.41 1.24 -1.63
N THR A 62 1.81 2.44 -1.60
CA THR A 62 1.24 2.99 -0.36
C THR A 62 0.10 2.11 0.13
N CYS A 63 -0.78 1.66 -0.76
CA CYS A 63 -1.89 0.78 -0.39
C CYS A 63 -1.38 -0.57 0.15
N VAL A 64 -0.46 -1.23 -0.57
CA VAL A 64 0.07 -2.55 -0.17
C VAL A 64 0.79 -2.48 1.18
N ILE A 65 1.67 -1.50 1.38
CA ILE A 65 2.42 -1.38 2.63
C ILE A 65 1.46 -1.05 3.79
N THR A 66 0.50 -0.15 3.59
CA THR A 66 -0.50 0.15 4.61
C THR A 66 -1.38 -1.05 4.93
N GLU A 67 -1.77 -1.87 3.95
CA GLU A 67 -2.52 -3.12 4.15
C GLU A 67 -1.77 -4.08 5.07
N VAL A 68 -0.49 -4.34 4.77
CA VAL A 68 0.35 -5.27 5.54
C VAL A 68 0.53 -4.80 6.99
N ILE A 69 0.82 -3.51 7.19
CA ILE A 69 0.96 -2.95 8.55
C ILE A 69 -0.37 -3.00 9.31
N LEU A 70 -1.50 -2.69 8.65
CA LEU A 70 -2.82 -2.80 9.27
C LEU A 70 -3.14 -4.24 9.69
N LEU A 71 -2.79 -5.24 8.87
CA LEU A 71 -2.97 -6.65 9.21
C LEU A 71 -2.14 -7.04 10.44
N ALA A 72 -0.91 -6.56 10.57
CA ALA A 72 -0.08 -6.78 11.76
C ALA A 72 -0.66 -6.10 13.00
N VAL A 73 -1.16 -4.86 12.87
CA VAL A 73 -1.86 -4.18 13.98
C VAL A 73 -3.12 -4.94 14.40
N MET A 74 -3.86 -5.52 13.46
CA MET A 74 -5.02 -6.37 13.75
C MET A 74 -4.62 -7.68 14.44
N ALA A 75 -3.50 -8.28 14.06
CA ALA A 75 -2.95 -9.45 14.75
C ALA A 75 -2.54 -9.11 16.19
N TYR A 76 -1.92 -7.94 16.38
CA TYR A 76 -1.56 -7.42 17.70
C TYR A 76 -2.80 -7.13 18.56
N ASP A 77 -3.85 -6.52 18.00
CA ASP A 77 -5.15 -6.34 18.67
C ASP A 77 -5.72 -7.66 19.18
N ARG A 78 -5.72 -8.70 18.33
CA ARG A 78 -6.19 -10.05 18.68
C ARG A 78 -5.34 -10.68 19.77
N PHE A 79 -4.03 -10.50 19.72
CA PHE A 79 -3.10 -10.98 20.76
C PHE A 79 -3.40 -10.34 22.12
N VAL A 80 -3.56 -9.01 22.18
CA VAL A 80 -3.87 -8.30 23.44
C VAL A 80 -5.24 -8.72 23.99
N ALA A 81 -6.24 -8.91 23.11
CA ALA A 81 -7.55 -9.38 23.51
C ALA A 81 -7.51 -10.76 24.19
N ILE A 82 -6.65 -11.67 23.70
CA ILE A 82 -6.48 -13.03 24.26
C ILE A 82 -5.65 -13.00 25.56
N CYS A 83 -4.51 -12.30 25.55
CA CYS A 83 -3.56 -12.35 26.67
C CYS A 83 -3.98 -11.46 27.85
N LYS A 84 -4.78 -10.40 27.63
CA LYS A 84 -5.16 -9.40 28.63
C LYS A 84 -6.63 -8.96 28.48
N PRO A 85 -7.62 -9.87 28.56
CA PRO A 85 -9.02 -9.56 28.26
C PRO A 85 -9.62 -8.46 29.14
N LEU A 86 -9.29 -8.44 30.44
CA LEU A 86 -9.81 -7.44 31.40
C LEU A 86 -9.25 -6.02 31.16
N LEU A 87 -8.05 -5.92 30.57
CA LEU A 87 -7.38 -4.64 30.29
C LEU A 87 -7.48 -4.23 28.82
N TYR A 88 -8.09 -5.07 27.97
CA TYR A 88 -8.12 -4.88 26.53
C TYR A 88 -8.65 -3.50 26.13
N MET A 89 -9.81 -3.08 26.67
CA MET A 89 -10.42 -1.78 26.33
C MET A 89 -9.61 -0.57 26.82
N VAL A 90 -8.73 -0.76 27.81
CA VAL A 90 -7.83 0.29 28.32
C VAL A 90 -6.57 0.37 27.45
N ILE A 91 -6.01 -0.79 27.08
CA ILE A 91 -4.83 -0.88 26.22
C ILE A 91 -5.19 -0.43 24.79
N MET A 92 -6.19 -1.05 24.17
CA MET A 92 -6.73 -0.71 22.85
C MET A 92 -7.78 0.40 22.95
N SER A 93 -7.37 1.53 23.55
CA SER A 93 -8.23 2.71 23.62
C SER A 93 -8.44 3.30 22.22
N GLN A 94 -9.58 3.97 22.01
CA GLN A 94 -9.88 4.59 20.71
C GLN A 94 -8.81 5.60 20.26
N LYS A 95 -8.16 6.30 21.20
CA LYS A 95 -7.04 7.22 20.89
C LYS A 95 -5.86 6.47 20.30
N LEU A 96 -5.46 5.36 20.93
CA LEU A 96 -4.38 4.51 20.43
C LEU A 96 -4.73 3.91 19.06
N CYS A 97 -5.97 3.46 18.86
CA CYS A 97 -6.39 2.95 17.55
C CYS A 97 -6.23 4.00 16.44
N VAL A 98 -6.62 5.26 16.70
CA VAL A 98 -6.45 6.36 15.74
C VAL A 98 -4.96 6.66 15.49
N GLU A 99 -4.13 6.66 16.54
CA GLU A 99 -2.68 6.83 16.39
C GLU A 99 -2.03 5.70 15.59
N LEU A 100 -2.40 4.45 15.86
CA LEU A 100 -1.91 3.27 15.12
C LEU A 100 -2.28 3.35 13.64
N VAL A 101 -3.56 3.64 13.33
CA VAL A 101 -4.01 3.80 11.94
C VAL A 101 -3.28 4.94 11.24
N SER A 102 -3.14 6.09 11.91
CA SER A 102 -2.37 7.22 11.39
C SER A 102 -0.92 6.82 11.08
N GLY A 103 -0.29 6.08 12.00
CA GLY A 103 1.04 5.51 11.82
C GLY A 103 1.13 4.57 10.62
N CYS A 104 0.12 3.72 10.38
CA CYS A 104 0.07 2.82 9.22
C CYS A 104 0.08 3.60 7.89
N TYR A 105 -0.73 4.66 7.78
CA TYR A 105 -0.77 5.50 6.58
C TYR A 105 0.52 6.31 6.40
N LEU A 106 1.05 6.90 7.48
CA LEU A 106 2.31 7.66 7.42
C LEU A 106 3.48 6.77 7.02
N CYS A 107 3.61 5.58 7.62
CA CYS A 107 4.64 4.61 7.29
C CYS A 107 4.52 4.16 5.83
N GLY A 108 3.32 3.77 5.40
CA GLY A 108 3.05 3.39 4.00
C GLY A 108 3.42 4.49 3.01
N ALA A 109 3.07 5.74 3.31
CA ALA A 109 3.42 6.88 2.46
C ALA A 109 4.93 7.14 2.40
N VAL A 110 5.63 7.13 3.53
CA VAL A 110 7.08 7.37 3.60
C VAL A 110 7.86 6.26 2.91
N CYS A 111 7.54 5.00 3.19
CA CYS A 111 8.18 3.85 2.54
C CYS A 111 7.97 3.90 1.02
N SER A 112 6.75 4.21 0.57
CA SER A 112 6.45 4.32 -0.86
C SER A 112 7.15 5.49 -1.52
N LEU A 113 7.31 6.63 -0.82
CA LEU A 113 8.11 7.75 -1.31
C LEU A 113 9.57 7.34 -1.49
N ILE A 114 10.15 6.61 -0.53
CA ILE A 114 11.53 6.12 -0.63
C ILE A 114 11.68 5.18 -1.84
N HIS A 115 10.78 4.19 -1.99
CA HIS A 115 10.77 3.30 -3.14
C HIS A 115 10.64 4.05 -4.47
N THR A 116 9.79 5.08 -4.52
CA THR A 116 9.58 5.89 -5.72
C THR A 116 10.80 6.75 -6.03
N CYS A 117 11.41 7.40 -5.04
CA CYS A 117 12.63 8.19 -5.23
C CYS A 117 13.79 7.32 -5.72
N LEU A 118 13.98 6.14 -5.14
CA LEU A 118 14.98 5.17 -5.60
C LEU A 118 14.71 4.70 -7.03
N ALA A 119 13.44 4.52 -7.41
CA ALA A 119 13.06 4.20 -8.79
C ALA A 119 13.33 5.37 -9.78
N LEU A 120 13.33 6.62 -9.29
CA LEU A 120 13.57 7.83 -10.09
C LEU A 120 15.05 8.21 -10.23
N GLU A 121 15.91 7.78 -9.31
CA GLU A 121 17.37 8.04 -9.37
C GLU A 121 18.09 7.26 -10.49
N ILE A 122 17.37 6.46 -11.29
CA ILE A 122 17.93 5.74 -12.43
C ILE A 122 18.35 6.75 -13.53
N PRO A 123 19.65 6.85 -13.89
CA PRO A 123 20.18 7.97 -14.69
C PRO A 123 19.74 8.03 -16.16
N SER A 124 19.08 6.99 -16.68
CA SER A 124 18.97 6.76 -18.14
C SER A 124 17.64 6.11 -18.54
N TYR A 125 16.55 6.88 -18.60
CA TYR A 125 15.35 6.44 -19.35
C TYR A 125 15.54 6.69 -20.84
N ARG A 126 15.48 5.63 -21.68
CA ARG A 126 15.68 5.72 -23.14
C ARG A 126 14.53 6.43 -23.88
N SER A 127 13.36 6.52 -23.26
CA SER A 127 12.15 7.14 -23.83
C SER A 127 11.18 7.54 -22.71
N ASN A 128 10.50 8.67 -22.87
CA ASN A 128 9.43 9.14 -21.96
C ASN A 128 8.08 8.41 -22.17
N VAL A 129 8.06 7.34 -22.96
CA VAL A 129 6.86 6.59 -23.36
C VAL A 129 6.95 5.17 -22.83
N VAL A 130 6.09 4.84 -21.86
CA VAL A 130 5.95 3.51 -21.25
C VAL A 130 4.90 2.72 -22.05
N ASN A 131 5.32 1.68 -22.78
CA ASN A 131 4.43 0.83 -23.59
C ASN A 131 3.84 -0.36 -22.80
N HIS A 132 3.95 -0.37 -21.46
CA HIS A 132 3.41 -1.43 -20.61
C HIS A 132 2.11 -1.02 -19.91
N PHE A 133 1.18 -1.98 -19.89
CA PHE A 133 -0.21 -1.87 -19.42
C PHE A 133 -0.35 -1.63 -17.90
N PHE A 134 0.70 -1.93 -17.14
CA PHE A 134 0.77 -1.87 -15.69
C PHE A 134 2.11 -1.27 -15.31
N CYS A 135 2.13 -0.32 -14.38
CA CYS A 135 3.36 0.21 -13.80
C CYS A 135 3.67 -0.51 -12.49
N ASP A 136 4.11 -1.76 -12.63
CA ASP A 136 4.85 -2.45 -11.59
C ASP A 136 6.36 -2.19 -11.77
N LEU A 137 7.17 -2.45 -10.73
CA LEU A 137 8.63 -2.37 -10.78
C LEU A 137 9.26 -3.07 -12.02
N PRO A 138 8.89 -4.30 -12.39
CA PRO A 138 9.44 -4.98 -13.57
C PRO A 138 9.30 -4.20 -14.89
N PRO A 139 8.11 -3.70 -15.32
CA PRO A 139 8.00 -2.91 -16.54
C PRO A 139 8.70 -1.54 -16.49
N ILE A 140 8.86 -0.93 -15.31
CA ILE A 140 9.65 0.30 -15.12
C ILE A 140 11.15 0.01 -15.36
N PHE A 141 11.65 -1.11 -14.85
CA PHE A 141 13.05 -1.52 -15.01
C PHE A 141 13.38 -2.00 -16.44
N THR A 142 12.42 -2.55 -17.19
CA THR A 142 12.66 -2.93 -18.61
C THR A 142 12.87 -1.74 -19.57
N LEU A 143 12.57 -0.51 -19.13
CA LEU A 143 12.79 0.72 -19.91
C LEU A 143 14.13 1.41 -19.61
N ALA A 144 14.82 0.98 -18.56
CA ALA A 144 16.10 1.53 -18.17
C ALA A 144 17.21 1.02 -19.11
N CYS A 145 18.02 1.95 -19.61
CA CYS A 145 19.11 1.64 -20.54
C CYS A 145 20.42 1.26 -19.81
N SER A 146 20.37 1.12 -18.48
CA SER A 146 21.50 0.82 -17.57
C SER A 146 21.11 -0.34 -16.66
N ASP A 147 22.10 -1.08 -16.14
CA ASP A 147 21.85 -2.22 -15.23
C ASP A 147 21.03 -1.80 -14.01
N VAL A 148 19.84 -2.37 -13.87
CA VAL A 148 18.87 -2.05 -12.81
C VAL A 148 18.87 -3.05 -11.66
N SER A 149 19.75 -4.05 -11.75
CA SER A 149 19.88 -5.19 -10.85
C SER A 149 20.10 -4.77 -9.39
N ILE A 150 20.80 -3.65 -9.16
CA ILE A 150 21.03 -3.11 -7.81
C ILE A 150 19.77 -2.48 -7.23
N ASN A 151 18.95 -1.81 -8.04
CA ASN A 151 17.73 -1.16 -7.58
C ASN A 151 16.61 -2.18 -7.35
N GLU A 152 16.54 -3.20 -8.21
CA GLU A 152 15.67 -4.36 -8.03
C GLU A 152 16.04 -5.14 -6.76
N LEU A 153 17.34 -5.37 -6.53
CA LEU A 153 17.86 -5.97 -5.30
C LEU A 153 17.53 -5.09 -4.08
N LEU A 154 17.66 -3.76 -4.17
CA LEU A 154 17.39 -2.85 -3.05
C LEU A 154 15.90 -2.81 -2.70
N VAL A 155 15.02 -2.77 -3.71
CA VAL A 155 13.58 -2.84 -3.50
C VAL A 155 13.20 -4.18 -2.91
N ASN A 156 13.78 -5.28 -3.38
CA ASN A 156 13.52 -6.60 -2.82
C ASN A 156 14.07 -6.73 -1.39
N ILE A 157 15.21 -6.12 -1.08
CA ILE A 157 15.76 -6.04 0.29
C ILE A 157 14.85 -5.19 1.18
N VAL A 158 14.37 -4.04 0.72
CA VAL A 158 13.48 -3.19 1.53
C VAL A 158 12.12 -3.86 1.72
N ALA A 159 11.57 -4.51 0.68
CA ALA A 159 10.34 -5.28 0.77
C ALA A 159 10.48 -6.45 1.75
N THR A 160 11.55 -7.24 1.65
CA THR A 160 11.83 -8.34 2.59
C THR A 160 12.12 -7.82 4.01
N VAL A 161 12.80 -6.69 4.17
CA VAL A 161 13.02 -6.07 5.49
C VAL A 161 11.69 -5.60 6.10
N ILE A 162 10.79 -5.01 5.31
CA ILE A 162 9.45 -4.62 5.76
C ILE A 162 8.63 -5.86 6.13
N GLU A 163 8.67 -6.93 5.33
CA GLU A 163 8.03 -8.22 5.67
C GLU A 163 8.64 -8.89 6.91
N ILE A 164 9.94 -8.74 7.15
CA ILE A 164 10.61 -9.32 8.33
C ILE A 164 10.30 -8.50 9.60
N ILE A 165 10.13 -7.19 9.47
CA ILE A 165 9.84 -6.28 10.58
C ILE A 165 8.35 -6.30 10.98
N THR A 166 7.45 -6.65 10.04
CA THR A 166 6.00 -6.68 10.24
C THR A 166 5.49 -8.06 10.64
#